data_AF-A0AAV9A0D6-F1
#
_entry.id   AF-A0AAV9A0D6-F1
#
_cell.length_a   1.000
_cell.length_b   1.000
_cell.length_c   1.000
_cell.angle_alpha   90.00
_cell.angle_beta   90.00
_cell.angle_gamma   90.00
#
_symmetry.space_group_name_H-M   'P 1'
#
loop_
_entity.id
_entity.type
_entity.pdbx_description
1 polymer ?
#
loop_
_entity_poly.entity_id
_entity_poly.type
_entity_poly.pdbx_seq_one_letter_code
_entity_poly.pdbx_strand_id
1 'polypeptide(L)'
;MEMLLLVLLVMSTCVGALDPLLSPKGVNFEVAALMSVKSKLRDVVGVMDGWDINSVDPCTWRMVGCSPEGFVISLEMARNSLSGSMSPSVGNLSHLQTMLLQNNVITGPIPVEVAKLSELQTLDLSGNQFVGEIPSSLGSLNRLNFLDLSFNNLSGPAPRILASEHEDFQCEIGHLKRFPFRELQLATDNFNPKNILGQGGFGVVYKGCLRNGSVIAVKRLKDPNYTGELQFQTEVEMIGLALHRNLLRLYGFCMTSNERLLVYPFMPNGSVADCLRENQSLNWSKRMQIALGAARGLLYLHEQCNPKIIHRDVKAANILLDESYEAVVGDFGLAKLLDRRDSHVTTAVRGTVGHIAPEYLSTGQSSEKTDVYGFGILLLELITGQKTFGAGNGHLQKGMILDWVKTMHEEKRLEVLVDKDPNGSYNPVELEDAVGLALHCTQSLPNLRPKMSGVVKVLEGIAGLAEHTEEPRGENNPCGRSCSFSKNYDNSLEESSFIIEAMELSGPR
;
A
#
# COMPACT_ATOMS: atom_id res chain seq x y z
N MET A 1 -10.91 74.43 -30.74
CA MET A 1 -9.60 74.22 -31.38
C MET A 1 -8.68 73.70 -30.29
N GLU A 2 -8.39 72.42 -30.11
CA GLU A 2 -8.63 71.19 -30.88
C GLU A 2 -8.69 70.06 -29.81
N MET A 3 -9.86 69.58 -29.41
CA MET A 3 -10.37 68.28 -29.85
C MET A 3 -10.35 68.09 -31.38
N LEU A 4 -10.14 66.84 -31.80
CA LEU A 4 -10.04 66.32 -33.18
C LEU A 4 -8.65 66.46 -33.84
N LEU A 5 -7.76 65.49 -33.61
CA LEU A 5 -7.14 64.67 -34.67
C LEU A 5 -6.08 63.74 -34.04
N LEU A 6 -6.50 62.65 -33.41
CA LEU A 6 -5.76 61.36 -33.47
C LEU A 6 -6.57 60.19 -32.84
N VAL A 7 -7.89 60.18 -33.03
CA VAL A 7 -8.79 59.09 -32.57
C VAL A 7 -9.38 58.28 -33.74
N LEU A 8 -8.88 58.46 -34.97
CA LEU A 8 -9.32 57.63 -36.11
C LEU A 8 -8.13 57.04 -36.85
N LEU A 9 -7.56 56.01 -36.25
CA LEU A 9 -7.11 54.81 -36.96
C LEU A 9 -7.08 53.63 -35.97
N VAL A 10 -8.26 53.34 -35.40
CA VAL A 10 -8.58 51.98 -34.96
C VAL A 10 -9.16 51.25 -36.16
N MET A 11 -8.66 50.04 -36.40
CA MET A 11 -9.07 48.98 -37.33
C MET A 11 -8.21 48.82 -38.59
N SER A 12 -7.09 48.07 -38.47
CA SER A 12 -7.02 46.70 -39.03
C SER A 12 -5.66 46.04 -38.71
N THR A 13 -5.70 44.73 -38.48
CA THR A 13 -4.61 43.73 -38.40
C THR A 13 -3.66 43.72 -37.18
N CYS A 14 -4.12 43.04 -36.13
CA CYS A 14 -3.58 41.76 -35.63
C CYS A 14 -2.06 41.46 -35.75
N VAL A 15 -1.48 41.15 -34.57
CA VAL A 15 -0.31 40.29 -34.29
C VAL A 15 1.09 40.85 -34.60
N GLY A 16 1.88 41.07 -33.55
CA GLY A 16 3.31 41.39 -33.62
C GLY A 16 3.99 41.31 -32.25
N ALA A 17 4.52 40.12 -31.96
CA ALA A 17 5.49 39.67 -30.97
C ALA A 17 5.98 40.63 -29.85
N LEU A 18 5.87 40.14 -28.60
CA LEU A 18 6.82 40.49 -27.53
C LEU A 18 8.22 40.04 -27.95
N ASP A 19 9.19 40.95 -27.90
CA ASP A 19 10.62 40.66 -28.00
C ASP A 19 11.07 39.75 -26.83
N PRO A 20 11.64 38.57 -27.08
CA PRO A 20 12.42 37.86 -26.09
C PRO A 20 13.87 38.36 -26.12
N LEU A 21 14.41 38.62 -24.93
CA LEU A 21 15.82 38.85 -24.65
C LEU A 21 16.70 37.74 -25.25
N LEU A 22 17.26 37.97 -26.45
CA LEU A 22 18.39 37.21 -26.96
C LEU A 22 19.70 37.84 -26.47
N SER A 23 20.39 37.13 -25.58
CA SER A 23 21.75 37.42 -25.13
C SER A 23 22.75 37.38 -26.31
N PRO A 24 23.86 38.15 -26.27
CA PRO A 24 24.77 38.37 -27.41
C PRO A 24 25.65 37.14 -27.69
N LYS A 25 25.07 36.17 -28.39
CA LYS A 25 25.59 35.13 -29.29
C LYS A 25 24.40 34.18 -29.47
N GLY A 26 23.81 34.12 -30.67
CA GLY A 26 22.57 33.38 -30.97
C GLY A 26 22.65 31.86 -30.85
N VAL A 27 23.19 31.34 -29.75
CA VAL A 27 23.32 29.93 -29.41
C VAL A 27 22.41 29.69 -28.20
N ASN A 28 21.35 28.91 -28.40
CA ASN A 28 20.53 28.44 -27.29
C ASN A 28 21.36 27.42 -26.47
N PHE A 29 21.71 27.79 -25.23
CA PHE A 29 22.54 26.96 -24.37
C PHE A 29 21.86 25.66 -23.96
N GLU A 30 20.53 25.62 -23.92
CA GLU A 30 19.75 24.42 -23.65
C GLU A 30 19.81 23.46 -24.83
N VAL A 31 19.68 23.97 -26.06
CA VAL A 31 19.90 23.18 -27.29
C VAL A 31 21.31 22.58 -27.29
N ALA A 32 22.35 23.37 -26.98
CA ALA A 32 23.72 22.86 -26.92
C ALA A 32 23.91 21.79 -25.83
N ALA A 33 23.31 21.98 -24.65
CA ALA A 33 23.35 21.02 -23.55
C ALA A 33 22.65 19.70 -23.93
N LEU A 34 21.45 19.79 -24.50
CA LEU A 34 20.68 18.62 -24.94
C LEU A 34 21.34 17.88 -26.09
N MET A 35 21.94 18.57 -27.06
CA MET A 35 22.72 17.92 -28.11
C MET A 35 23.95 17.20 -27.54
N SER A 36 24.56 17.74 -26.49
CA SER A 36 25.64 17.05 -25.75
C SER A 36 25.13 15.80 -25.04
N VAL A 37 23.96 15.85 -24.41
CA VAL A 37 23.28 14.67 -23.81
C VAL A 37 23.02 13.61 -24.88
N LYS A 38 22.41 13.99 -26.01
CA LYS A 38 22.14 13.11 -27.15
C LYS A 38 23.42 12.47 -27.72
N SER A 39 24.54 13.18 -27.73
CA SER A 39 25.81 12.64 -28.23
C SER A 39 26.45 11.58 -27.32
N LYS A 40 26.13 11.61 -26.02
CA LYS A 40 26.70 10.73 -25.00
C LYS A 40 25.80 9.54 -24.67
N LEU A 41 24.50 9.69 -24.87
CA LEU A 41 23.53 8.61 -24.81
C LEU A 41 23.44 7.90 -26.15
N ARG A 42 23.28 6.57 -26.10
CA ARG A 42 23.00 5.73 -27.26
C ARG A 42 21.53 5.36 -27.22
N ASP A 43 20.85 5.76 -28.28
CA ASP A 43 19.41 5.59 -28.46
C ASP A 43 19.16 4.63 -29.62
N VAL A 44 18.81 3.39 -29.28
CA VAL A 44 18.51 2.34 -30.27
C VAL A 44 17.05 2.43 -30.72
N VAL A 45 16.19 3.11 -29.95
CA VAL A 45 14.75 3.18 -30.17
C VAL A 45 14.35 4.42 -30.98
N GLY A 46 15.22 5.45 -31.02
CA GLY A 46 14.99 6.68 -31.78
C GLY A 46 14.11 7.69 -31.05
N VAL A 47 14.09 7.67 -29.71
CA VAL A 47 13.30 8.62 -28.90
C VAL A 47 13.80 10.06 -29.01
N MET A 48 15.10 10.27 -29.27
CA MET A 48 15.75 11.56 -29.48
C MET A 48 15.88 11.94 -30.98
N ASP A 49 15.29 11.20 -31.91
CA ASP A 49 15.45 11.45 -33.36
C ASP A 49 14.99 12.86 -33.77
N GLY A 50 14.00 13.42 -33.07
CA GLY A 50 13.47 14.76 -33.32
C GLY A 50 14.32 15.91 -32.77
N TRP A 51 15.43 15.63 -32.07
CA TRP A 51 16.31 16.66 -31.52
C TRP A 51 17.28 17.15 -32.60
N ASP A 52 17.16 18.42 -32.98
CA ASP A 52 17.92 19.04 -34.07
C ASP A 52 18.77 20.21 -33.57
N ILE A 53 20.08 20.14 -33.80
CA ILE A 53 21.04 21.21 -33.45
C ILE A 53 20.72 22.56 -34.09
N ASN A 54 20.00 22.56 -35.22
CA ASN A 54 19.61 23.77 -35.93
C ASN A 54 18.27 24.34 -35.44
N SER A 55 17.55 23.62 -34.56
CA SER A 55 16.35 24.16 -33.93
C SER A 55 16.71 25.27 -32.95
N VAL A 56 16.00 26.38 -33.04
CA VAL A 56 16.13 27.50 -32.09
C VAL A 56 15.45 27.17 -30.76
N ASP A 57 14.45 26.28 -30.80
CA ASP A 57 13.57 25.95 -29.67
C ASP A 57 13.57 24.43 -29.38
N PRO A 58 14.11 24.00 -28.21
CA PRO A 58 14.11 22.61 -27.79
C PRO A 58 12.74 22.14 -27.25
N CYS A 59 11.78 23.04 -27.01
CA CYS A 59 10.47 22.71 -26.44
C CYS A 59 9.54 21.96 -27.39
N THR A 60 9.92 21.90 -28.67
CA THR A 60 9.25 21.06 -29.68
C THR A 60 9.74 19.62 -29.67
N TRP A 61 10.79 19.32 -28.90
CA TRP A 61 11.43 18.02 -28.92
C TRP A 61 10.72 17.02 -28.01
N ARG A 62 10.57 15.78 -28.50
CA ARG A 62 10.02 14.70 -27.69
C ARG A 62 10.87 14.48 -26.43
N MET A 63 10.20 14.19 -25.32
CA MET A 63 10.79 13.94 -24.00
C MET A 63 11.46 15.15 -23.34
N VAL A 64 11.29 16.36 -23.91
CA VAL A 64 11.68 17.63 -23.32
C VAL A 64 10.42 18.39 -22.93
N GLY A 65 10.24 18.67 -21.64
CA GLY A 65 9.16 19.53 -21.16
C GLY A 65 9.68 20.95 -20.90
N CYS A 66 8.87 21.94 -21.26
CA CYS A 66 9.22 23.35 -21.10
C CYS A 66 8.20 24.15 -20.30
N SER A 67 8.66 25.24 -19.69
CA SER A 67 7.80 26.23 -19.06
C SER A 67 7.07 27.09 -20.11
N PRO A 68 6.02 27.84 -19.73
CA PRO A 68 5.34 28.79 -20.61
C PRO A 68 6.28 29.85 -21.21
N GLU A 69 7.39 30.15 -20.52
CA GLU A 69 8.42 31.10 -20.94
C GLU A 69 9.46 30.48 -21.90
N GLY A 70 9.35 29.18 -22.21
CA GLY A 70 10.22 28.50 -23.18
C GLY A 70 11.53 27.94 -22.62
N PHE A 71 11.65 27.79 -21.30
CA PHE A 71 12.80 27.15 -20.66
C PHE A 71 12.60 25.65 -20.49
N VAL A 72 13.65 24.85 -20.62
CA VAL A 72 13.61 23.40 -20.39
C VAL A 72 13.49 23.13 -18.89
N ILE A 73 12.36 22.54 -18.48
CA ILE A 73 12.06 22.22 -17.09
C ILE A 73 12.01 20.71 -16.80
N SER A 74 11.77 19.86 -17.82
CA SER A 74 11.78 18.41 -17.61
C SER A 74 12.47 17.63 -18.72
N LEU A 75 13.13 16.54 -18.32
CA LEU A 75 13.65 15.49 -19.19
C LEU A 75 13.04 14.15 -18.79
N GLU A 76 12.18 13.60 -19.64
CA GLU A 76 11.31 12.47 -19.34
C GLU A 76 11.60 11.29 -20.26
N MET A 77 12.74 10.63 -20.04
CA MET A 77 13.25 9.57 -20.91
C MET A 77 13.30 8.19 -20.21
N ALA A 78 12.42 7.96 -19.24
CA ALA A 78 12.28 6.71 -18.53
C ALA A 78 11.95 5.52 -19.45
N ARG A 79 12.47 4.32 -19.15
CA ARG A 79 12.10 3.05 -19.81
C ARG A 79 12.29 3.01 -21.34
N ASN A 80 13.33 3.68 -21.86
CA ASN A 80 13.58 3.78 -23.31
C ASN A 80 14.79 2.96 -23.80
N SER A 81 15.30 2.03 -22.98
CA SER A 81 16.49 1.23 -23.30
C SER A 81 17.72 2.07 -23.68
N LEU A 82 17.82 3.29 -23.15
CA LEU A 82 18.95 4.19 -23.41
C LEU A 82 20.22 3.63 -22.78
N SER A 83 21.33 3.69 -23.50
CA SER A 83 22.65 3.27 -22.99
C SER A 83 23.69 4.38 -23.16
N GLY A 84 24.96 4.13 -22.82
CA GLY A 84 26.00 5.16 -22.88
C GLY A 84 26.21 5.83 -21.52
N SER A 85 26.50 7.13 -21.49
CA SER A 85 26.84 7.85 -20.25
C SER A 85 26.15 9.22 -20.17
N MET A 86 25.93 9.73 -18.96
CA MET A 86 25.37 11.07 -18.78
C MET A 86 26.40 12.16 -19.10
N SER A 87 26.01 13.16 -19.89
CA SER A 87 26.88 14.29 -20.24
C SER A 87 26.95 15.31 -19.09
N PRO A 88 28.14 15.79 -18.69
CA PRO A 88 28.29 16.92 -17.74
C PRO A 88 27.54 18.19 -18.16
N SER A 89 27.35 18.39 -19.46
CA SER A 89 26.61 19.54 -20.01
C SER A 89 25.15 19.58 -19.57
N VAL A 90 24.60 18.49 -19.00
CA VAL A 90 23.26 18.48 -18.40
C VAL A 90 23.11 19.56 -17.32
N GLY A 91 24.20 19.89 -16.62
CA GLY A 91 24.23 20.96 -15.61
C GLY A 91 24.04 22.38 -16.16
N ASN A 92 23.97 22.56 -17.49
CA ASN A 92 23.66 23.86 -18.12
C ASN A 92 22.16 24.11 -18.29
N LEU A 93 21.30 23.13 -17.99
CA LEU A 93 19.84 23.29 -18.01
C LEU A 93 19.38 23.95 -16.70
N SER A 94 19.70 25.22 -16.50
CA SER A 94 19.56 25.91 -15.21
C SER A 94 18.14 25.97 -14.64
N HIS A 95 17.13 25.79 -15.49
CA HIS A 95 15.70 25.77 -15.11
C HIS A 95 15.14 24.36 -14.90
N LEU A 96 15.96 23.31 -15.04
CA LEU A 96 15.50 21.94 -14.96
C LEU A 96 14.98 21.61 -13.55
N GLN A 97 13.73 21.19 -13.48
CA GLN A 97 13.02 20.81 -12.25
C GLN A 97 12.89 19.29 -12.12
N THR A 98 12.76 18.59 -13.25
CA THR A 98 12.48 17.15 -13.28
C THR A 98 13.41 16.41 -14.23
N MET A 99 14.12 15.42 -13.74
CA MET A 99 14.95 14.52 -14.56
C MET A 99 14.59 13.06 -14.25
N LEU A 100 13.93 12.42 -15.21
CA LEU A 100 13.47 11.03 -15.14
C LEU A 100 14.20 10.18 -16.19
N LEU A 101 15.19 9.41 -15.73
CA LEU A 101 16.02 8.54 -16.57
C LEU A 101 15.99 7.08 -16.10
N GLN A 102 15.02 6.72 -15.26
CA GLN A 102 14.94 5.42 -14.62
C GLN A 102 14.65 4.27 -15.59
N ASN A 103 15.09 3.07 -15.19
CA ASN A 103 14.92 1.82 -15.93
C ASN A 103 15.48 1.90 -17.36
N ASN A 104 16.73 2.35 -17.47
CA ASN A 104 17.52 2.35 -18.70
C ASN A 104 18.82 1.53 -18.47
N VAL A 105 19.76 1.61 -19.40
CA VAL A 105 21.06 0.90 -19.38
C VAL A 105 22.21 1.91 -19.36
N ILE A 106 22.02 3.05 -18.68
CA ILE A 106 23.01 4.14 -18.64
C ILE A 106 24.14 3.77 -17.68
N THR A 107 25.38 3.99 -18.12
CA THR A 107 26.63 3.61 -17.46
C THR A 107 27.49 4.84 -17.11
N GLY A 108 28.59 4.62 -16.40
CA GLY A 108 29.54 5.68 -16.01
C GLY A 108 29.14 6.39 -14.70
N PRO A 109 29.90 7.42 -14.28
CA PRO A 109 29.60 8.16 -13.07
C PRO A 109 28.47 9.16 -13.26
N ILE A 110 27.81 9.53 -12.15
CA ILE A 110 26.92 10.68 -12.10
C ILE A 110 27.79 11.95 -12.17
N PRO A 111 27.61 12.84 -13.16
CA PRO A 111 28.41 14.06 -13.26
C PRO A 111 28.20 14.98 -12.06
N VAL A 112 29.29 15.55 -11.54
CA VAL A 112 29.25 16.55 -10.44
C VAL A 112 28.45 17.79 -10.84
N GLU A 113 28.38 18.11 -12.13
CA GLU A 113 27.62 19.21 -12.71
C GLU A 113 26.12 19.11 -12.50
N VAL A 114 25.58 17.92 -12.18
CA VAL A 114 24.16 17.78 -11.78
C VAL A 114 23.85 18.65 -10.55
N ALA A 115 24.84 18.89 -9.68
CA ALA A 115 24.70 19.79 -8.53
C ALA A 115 24.55 21.28 -8.91
N LYS A 116 24.74 21.67 -10.18
CA LYS A 116 24.48 23.04 -10.67
C LYS A 116 23.00 23.32 -10.93
N LEU A 117 22.17 22.29 -10.97
CA LEU A 117 20.73 22.38 -11.26
C LEU A 117 19.97 22.85 -10.00
N SER A 118 20.12 24.12 -9.63
CA SER A 118 19.56 24.67 -8.39
C SER A 118 18.04 24.61 -8.28
N GLU A 119 17.36 24.45 -9.42
CA GLU A 119 15.90 24.33 -9.54
C GLU A 119 15.40 22.88 -9.50
N LEU A 120 16.30 21.90 -9.45
CA LEU A 120 15.96 20.48 -9.54
C LEU A 120 15.17 20.04 -8.31
N GLN A 121 13.98 19.50 -8.55
CA GLN A 121 13.06 18.99 -7.55
C GLN A 121 13.00 17.46 -7.55
N THR A 122 13.08 16.86 -8.73
CA THR A 122 12.96 15.41 -8.92
C THR A 122 14.13 14.89 -9.74
N LEU A 123 14.90 13.97 -9.16
CA LEU A 123 15.97 13.24 -9.82
C LEU A 123 15.77 11.74 -9.63
N ASP A 124 15.34 11.05 -10.69
CA ASP A 124 15.20 9.59 -10.70
C ASP A 124 16.16 8.98 -11.73
N LEU A 125 17.22 8.36 -11.21
CA LEU A 125 18.22 7.62 -11.98
C LEU A 125 18.17 6.11 -11.68
N SER A 126 17.10 5.64 -11.02
CA SER A 126 16.99 4.27 -10.53
C SER A 126 16.98 3.23 -11.66
N GLY A 127 17.44 2.01 -11.38
CA GLY A 127 17.41 0.92 -12.35
C GLY A 127 18.28 1.18 -13.59
N ASN A 128 19.51 1.62 -13.37
CA ASN A 128 20.52 1.87 -14.40
C ASN A 128 21.82 1.12 -14.05
N GLN A 129 22.93 1.42 -14.74
CA GLN A 129 24.26 0.86 -14.52
C GLN A 129 25.29 1.93 -14.12
N PHE A 130 24.85 2.98 -13.41
CA PHE A 130 25.77 4.02 -12.93
C PHE A 130 26.80 3.42 -11.95
N VAL A 131 28.04 3.89 -12.03
CA VAL A 131 29.21 3.41 -11.25
C VAL A 131 29.94 4.57 -10.58
N GLY A 132 30.79 4.27 -9.59
CA GLY A 132 31.59 5.29 -8.89
C GLY A 132 30.86 5.87 -7.67
N GLU A 133 31.37 6.97 -7.14
CA GLU A 133 30.83 7.61 -5.94
C GLU A 133 29.66 8.54 -6.26
N ILE A 134 28.72 8.67 -5.32
CA ILE A 134 27.67 9.68 -5.40
C ILE A 134 28.31 11.06 -5.14
N PRO A 135 28.20 12.04 -6.06
CA PRO A 135 28.81 13.35 -5.86
C PRO A 135 28.29 14.01 -4.58
N SER A 136 29.19 14.33 -3.64
CA SER A 136 28.82 14.99 -2.38
C SER A 136 28.15 16.35 -2.59
N SER A 137 28.45 16.99 -3.72
CA SER A 137 27.80 18.22 -4.20
C SER A 137 26.30 18.06 -4.45
N LEU A 138 25.76 16.85 -4.66
CA LEU A 138 24.30 16.66 -4.73
C LEU A 138 23.59 17.10 -3.44
N GLY A 139 24.30 17.10 -2.31
CA GLY A 139 23.79 17.62 -1.04
C GLY A 139 23.56 19.14 -1.01
N SER A 140 24.00 19.90 -2.02
CA SER A 140 23.73 21.36 -2.11
C SER A 140 22.46 21.70 -2.89
N LEU A 141 21.73 20.71 -3.41
CA LEU A 141 20.49 20.92 -4.15
C LEU A 141 19.33 21.14 -3.18
N ASN A 142 19.14 22.39 -2.75
CA ASN A 142 18.18 22.74 -1.69
C ASN A 142 16.69 22.60 -2.10
N ARG A 143 16.38 22.49 -3.40
CA ARG A 143 15.01 22.30 -3.90
C ARG A 143 14.68 20.83 -4.23
N LEU A 144 15.64 19.91 -4.04
CA LEU A 144 15.49 18.51 -4.41
C LEU A 144 14.61 17.78 -3.40
N ASN A 145 13.40 17.43 -3.83
CA ASN A 145 12.37 16.78 -3.04
C ASN A 145 12.37 15.26 -3.20
N PHE A 146 12.80 14.78 -4.37
CA PHE A 146 12.84 13.36 -4.70
C PHE A 146 14.19 13.02 -5.33
N LEU A 147 14.89 12.05 -4.72
CA LEU A 147 16.14 11.50 -5.22
C LEU A 147 16.07 9.98 -5.14
N ASP A 148 16.06 9.32 -6.29
CA ASP A 148 16.17 7.87 -6.37
C ASP A 148 17.39 7.48 -7.23
N LEU A 149 18.36 6.84 -6.59
CA LEU A 149 19.58 6.30 -7.20
C LEU A 149 19.67 4.77 -7.06
N SER A 150 18.59 4.13 -6.60
CA SER A 150 18.53 2.69 -6.31
C SER A 150 18.74 1.84 -7.57
N PHE A 151 19.08 0.56 -7.38
CA PHE A 151 19.32 -0.38 -8.49
C PHE A 151 20.35 0.14 -9.50
N ASN A 152 21.47 0.66 -8.99
CA ASN A 152 22.68 1.02 -9.72
C ASN A 152 23.91 0.34 -9.10
N ASN A 153 25.08 0.47 -9.71
CA ASN A 153 26.35 -0.05 -9.20
C ASN A 153 27.20 1.06 -8.53
N LEU A 154 26.54 1.97 -7.82
CA LEU A 154 27.13 3.09 -7.10
C LEU A 154 27.79 2.64 -5.80
N SER A 155 28.83 3.35 -5.37
CA SER A 155 29.65 3.06 -4.19
C SER A 155 29.92 4.33 -3.38
N GLY A 156 30.57 4.21 -2.23
CA GLY A 156 30.91 5.35 -1.37
C GLY A 156 29.78 5.79 -0.42
N PRO A 157 30.05 6.80 0.43
CA PRO A 157 29.09 7.27 1.41
C PRO A 157 27.93 8.00 0.73
N ALA A 158 26.71 7.80 1.23
CA ALA A 158 25.58 8.63 0.82
C ALA A 158 25.91 10.11 1.08
N PRO A 159 25.60 11.03 0.14
CA PRO A 159 25.88 12.44 0.34
C PRO A 159 25.18 12.90 1.61
N ARG A 160 25.89 13.66 2.44
CA ARG A 160 25.29 14.37 3.57
C ARG A 160 24.42 15.47 2.98
N ILE A 161 23.21 15.12 2.56
CA ILE A 161 22.16 16.09 2.29
C ILE A 161 21.94 16.76 3.64
N LEU A 162 22.38 18.01 3.75
CA LEU A 162 22.00 18.87 4.86
C LEU A 162 20.50 19.07 4.66
N ALA A 163 19.70 18.15 5.19
CA ALA A 163 18.34 18.48 5.57
C ALA A 163 18.51 19.60 6.58
N SER A 164 18.46 20.84 6.09
CA SER A 164 18.39 22.00 6.97
C SER A 164 17.23 21.73 7.92
N GLU A 165 17.48 21.88 9.22
CA GLU A 165 16.52 21.70 10.31
C GLU A 165 15.40 22.75 10.30
N HIS A 166 14.95 23.17 9.12
CA HIS A 166 13.89 24.13 8.90
C HIS A 166 12.86 23.54 7.94
N GLU A 167 11.74 23.18 8.56
CA GLU A 167 10.38 23.08 8.01
C GLU A 167 10.14 22.12 6.84
N ASP A 168 9.41 21.05 7.17
CA ASP A 168 8.36 20.44 6.34
C ASP A 168 8.71 20.06 4.89
N PHE A 169 9.35 18.91 4.73
CA PHE A 169 9.10 18.09 3.55
C PHE A 169 8.34 16.81 3.93
N GLN A 170 7.04 16.89 3.70
CA GLN A 170 6.13 15.76 3.49
C GLN A 170 6.71 14.90 2.36
N CYS A 171 7.55 13.92 2.70
CA CYS A 171 7.93 12.87 1.76
C CYS A 171 6.73 11.92 1.66
N GLU A 172 5.89 12.17 0.66
CA GLU A 172 4.74 11.36 0.28
C GLU A 172 5.24 10.19 -0.58
N ILE A 173 5.34 8.99 0.01
CA ILE A 173 5.44 7.75 -0.78
C ILE A 173 4.03 7.47 -1.30
N GLY A 174 3.67 8.08 -2.44
CA GLY A 174 2.28 8.14 -2.89
C GLY A 174 1.39 8.88 -1.89
N HIS A 175 0.20 8.38 -1.57
CA HIS A 175 -0.69 9.00 -0.56
C HIS A 175 -0.26 8.77 0.90
N LEU A 176 0.91 8.19 1.18
CA LEU A 176 1.34 7.85 2.54
C LEU A 176 2.03 9.03 3.22
N LYS A 177 1.52 9.44 4.38
CA LYS A 177 2.13 10.51 5.19
C LYS A 177 3.34 9.98 5.96
N ARG A 178 4.51 10.59 5.77
CA ARG A 178 5.65 10.35 6.66
C ARG A 178 5.49 11.16 7.95
N PHE A 179 5.48 10.47 9.09
CA PHE A 179 5.35 11.08 10.41
C PHE A 179 6.71 11.24 11.10
N PRO A 180 7.01 12.39 11.71
CA PRO A 180 8.15 12.51 12.61
C PRO A 180 7.89 11.70 13.89
N PHE A 181 8.93 11.04 14.41
CA PHE A 181 8.81 10.17 15.59
C PHE A 181 8.17 10.91 16.78
N ARG A 182 8.56 12.17 16.99
CA ARG A 182 8.02 13.01 18.07
C ARG A 182 6.51 13.24 17.96
N GLU A 183 5.94 13.34 16.75
CA GLU A 183 4.49 13.49 16.58
C GLU A 183 3.76 12.23 17.02
N LEU A 184 4.23 11.05 16.61
CA LEU A 184 3.63 9.78 17.03
C LEU A 184 3.84 9.49 18.51
N GLN A 185 5.01 9.87 19.05
CA GLN A 185 5.30 9.78 20.47
C GLN A 185 4.30 10.62 21.27
N LEU A 186 4.05 11.88 20.89
CA LEU A 186 3.06 12.73 21.55
C LEU A 186 1.63 12.19 21.35
N ALA A 187 1.30 11.73 20.15
CA ALA A 187 -0.03 11.20 19.83
C ALA A 187 -0.40 9.97 20.66
N THR A 188 0.59 9.15 21.03
CA THR A 188 0.42 7.91 21.81
C THR A 188 0.68 8.07 23.31
N ASP A 189 0.81 9.32 23.79
CA ASP A 189 1.19 9.63 25.18
C ASP A 189 2.51 8.95 25.59
N ASN A 190 3.56 9.16 24.80
CA ASN A 190 4.87 8.53 24.93
C ASN A 190 4.82 6.99 24.88
N PHE A 191 3.98 6.42 23.99
CA PHE A 191 3.76 4.98 23.90
C PHE A 191 3.30 4.39 25.24
N ASN A 192 2.36 5.06 25.91
CA ASN A 192 1.83 4.63 27.21
C ASN A 192 1.26 3.21 27.12
N PRO A 193 1.62 2.29 28.04
CA PRO A 193 1.04 0.94 28.07
C PRO A 193 -0.49 0.92 28.16
N LYS A 194 -1.13 1.95 28.71
CA LYS A 194 -2.59 2.09 28.74
C LYS A 194 -3.22 2.25 27.35
N ASN A 195 -2.44 2.68 26.36
CA ASN A 195 -2.89 2.86 24.98
C ASN A 195 -2.65 1.61 24.12
N ILE A 196 -2.18 0.49 24.67
CA ILE A 196 -1.93 -0.72 23.90
C ILE A 196 -3.27 -1.32 23.43
N LEU A 197 -3.42 -1.46 22.12
CA LEU A 197 -4.54 -2.14 21.47
C LEU A 197 -4.24 -3.63 21.25
N GLY A 198 -2.96 -3.98 21.05
CA GLY A 198 -2.53 -5.35 20.84
C GLY A 198 -1.01 -5.50 20.87
N GLN A 199 -0.52 -6.68 21.24
CA GLN A 199 0.89 -7.00 21.32
C GLN A 199 1.14 -8.40 20.77
N GLY A 200 2.14 -8.55 19.90
CA GLY A 200 2.50 -9.83 19.29
C GLY A 200 3.99 -9.95 18.95
N GLY A 201 4.32 -10.96 18.13
CA GLY A 201 5.68 -11.20 17.64
C GLY A 201 6.20 -10.09 16.72
N PHE A 202 5.30 -9.36 16.08
CA PHE A 202 5.62 -8.32 15.10
C PHE A 202 5.73 -6.92 15.69
N GLY A 203 5.39 -6.72 16.96
CA GLY A 203 5.37 -5.39 17.54
C GLY A 203 4.31 -5.18 18.60
N VAL A 204 4.13 -3.92 18.95
CA VAL A 204 3.06 -3.43 19.83
C VAL A 204 2.28 -2.37 19.07
N VAL A 205 0.95 -2.46 19.11
CA VAL A 205 0.03 -1.50 18.48
C VAL A 205 -0.54 -0.60 19.56
N TYR A 206 -0.38 0.71 19.38
CA TYR A 206 -0.87 1.73 20.30
C TYR A 206 -2.00 2.53 19.67
N LYS A 207 -3.00 2.89 20.46
CA LYS A 207 -3.96 3.94 20.12
C LYS A 207 -3.26 5.29 20.23
N GLY A 208 -3.47 6.16 19.25
CA GLY A 208 -2.99 7.52 19.26
C GLY A 208 -4.05 8.52 18.82
N CYS A 209 -3.86 9.79 19.19
CA CYS A 209 -4.67 10.91 18.72
C CYS A 209 -3.75 11.98 18.12
N LEU A 210 -3.89 12.23 16.83
CA LEU A 210 -3.14 13.28 16.14
C LEU A 210 -3.64 14.67 16.54
N ARG A 211 -2.84 15.72 16.26
CA ARG A 211 -3.19 17.11 16.62
C ARG A 211 -4.49 17.62 15.99
N ASN A 212 -4.86 17.07 14.84
CA ASN A 212 -6.10 17.37 14.14
C ASN A 212 -7.33 16.61 14.70
N GLY A 213 -7.15 15.83 15.78
CA GLY A 213 -8.20 15.01 16.39
C GLY A 213 -8.40 13.64 15.75
N SER A 214 -7.65 13.30 14.69
CA SER A 214 -7.75 11.98 14.07
C SER A 214 -7.22 10.89 15.01
N VAL A 215 -8.05 9.89 15.29
CA VAL A 215 -7.67 8.72 16.08
C VAL A 215 -7.00 7.70 15.15
N ILE A 216 -5.81 7.24 15.54
CA ILE A 216 -4.95 6.36 14.74
C ILE A 216 -4.52 5.14 15.55
N ALA A 217 -4.14 4.08 14.84
CA ALA A 217 -3.42 2.94 15.39
C ALA A 217 -1.96 3.00 14.92
N VAL A 218 -1.03 2.96 15.87
CA VAL A 218 0.41 3.06 15.62
C VAL A 218 1.07 1.72 15.97
N LYS A 219 1.45 0.95 14.96
CA LYS A 219 2.18 -0.31 15.11
C LYS A 219 3.67 -0.03 15.17
N ARG A 220 4.27 -0.20 16.35
CA ARG A 220 5.72 -0.10 16.57
C ARG A 220 6.34 -1.49 16.46
N LEU A 221 7.16 -1.70 15.44
CA LEU A 221 7.74 -3.02 15.16
C LEU A 221 8.84 -3.37 16.17
N LYS A 222 8.92 -4.64 16.57
CA LYS A 222 9.98 -5.16 17.44
C LYS A 222 11.22 -5.51 16.61
N ASP A 223 12.39 -5.09 17.09
CA ASP A 223 13.74 -5.41 16.61
C ASP A 223 13.97 -5.14 15.10
N PRO A 224 14.68 -4.06 14.71
CA PRO A 224 14.97 -3.76 13.30
C PRO A 224 15.87 -4.81 12.61
N ASN A 225 16.38 -5.80 13.35
CA ASN A 225 17.20 -6.86 12.79
C ASN A 225 16.37 -7.88 12.00
N TYR A 226 16.38 -7.70 10.68
CA TYR A 226 15.92 -8.57 9.59
C TYR A 226 14.41 -8.81 9.46
N THR A 227 13.69 -9.22 10.52
CA THR A 227 12.25 -9.51 10.40
C THR A 227 11.41 -8.25 10.38
N GLY A 228 11.63 -7.32 11.31
CA GLY A 228 10.88 -6.05 11.37
C GLY A 228 11.10 -5.17 10.13
N GLU A 229 12.32 -5.12 9.59
CA GLU A 229 12.63 -4.33 8.38
C GLU A 229 11.89 -4.88 7.15
N LEU A 230 11.89 -6.20 6.96
CA LEU A 230 11.21 -6.81 5.83
C LEU A 230 9.70 -6.59 5.89
N GLN A 231 9.10 -6.63 7.09
CA GLN A 231 7.68 -6.31 7.28
C GLN A 231 7.40 -4.85 6.98
N PHE A 232 8.24 -3.95 7.48
CA PHE A 232 8.11 -2.52 7.22
C PHE A 232 8.14 -2.22 5.72
N GLN A 233 9.15 -2.74 5.01
CA GLN A 233 9.25 -2.58 3.55
C GLN A 233 8.05 -3.19 2.85
N THR A 234 7.66 -4.41 3.23
CA THR A 234 6.48 -5.09 2.66
C THR A 234 5.20 -4.25 2.80
N GLU A 235 4.92 -3.73 4.00
CA GLU A 235 3.71 -2.95 4.23
C GLU A 235 3.79 -1.59 3.52
N VAL A 236 4.92 -0.88 3.54
CA VAL A 236 5.06 0.42 2.87
C VAL A 236 5.03 0.30 1.34
N GLU A 237 5.78 -0.64 0.76
CA GLU A 237 5.96 -0.77 -0.69
C GLU A 237 4.81 -1.54 -1.37
N MET A 238 4.21 -2.54 -0.71
CA MET A 238 3.17 -3.37 -1.33
C MET A 238 1.75 -2.93 -0.98
N ILE A 239 1.45 -2.61 0.29
CA ILE A 239 0.07 -2.23 0.68
C ILE A 239 -0.23 -0.75 0.49
N GLY A 240 0.80 0.10 0.44
CA GLY A 240 0.63 1.52 0.11
C GLY A 240 -0.10 1.76 -1.22
N LEU A 241 -0.04 0.77 -2.13
CA LEU A 241 -0.62 0.81 -3.47
C LEU A 241 -1.94 0.02 -3.60
N ALA A 242 -2.25 -0.86 -2.66
CA ALA A 242 -3.48 -1.66 -2.66
C ALA A 242 -4.62 -0.86 -2.00
N LEU A 243 -5.61 -0.46 -2.79
CA LEU A 243 -6.72 0.37 -2.33
C LEU A 243 -8.05 -0.36 -2.53
N HIS A 244 -8.64 -0.81 -1.43
CA HIS A 244 -9.93 -1.48 -1.42
C HIS A 244 -10.64 -1.26 -0.08
N ARG A 245 -11.97 -1.17 -0.09
CA ARG A 245 -12.77 -0.86 1.11
C ARG A 245 -12.58 -1.89 2.25
N ASN A 246 -12.36 -3.15 1.88
CA ASN A 246 -12.17 -4.26 2.83
C ASN A 246 -10.69 -4.59 3.07
N LEU A 247 -9.76 -3.67 2.77
CA LEU A 247 -8.33 -3.82 3.10
C LEU A 247 -7.87 -2.65 3.98
N LEU A 248 -7.04 -2.95 4.97
CA LEU A 248 -6.55 -1.94 5.91
C LEU A 248 -5.55 -1.05 5.19
N ARG A 249 -5.99 0.18 4.89
CA ARG A 249 -5.15 1.17 4.24
C ARG A 249 -4.10 1.69 5.20
N LEU A 250 -2.83 1.60 4.82
CA LEU A 250 -1.75 2.29 5.51
C LEU A 250 -1.96 3.81 5.37
N TYR A 251 -2.03 4.52 6.48
CA TYR A 251 -2.19 5.97 6.50
C TYR A 251 -0.84 6.68 6.39
N GLY A 252 0.19 6.09 6.99
CA GLY A 252 1.53 6.63 6.95
C GLY A 252 2.54 5.78 7.73
N PHE A 253 3.76 6.28 7.83
CA PHE A 253 4.84 5.56 8.49
C PHE A 253 5.83 6.52 9.16
N CYS A 254 6.63 5.99 10.08
CA CYS A 254 7.81 6.65 10.64
C CYS A 254 9.02 5.73 10.52
N MET A 255 10.12 6.28 10.01
CA MET A 255 11.40 5.59 9.89
C MET A 255 12.51 6.47 10.43
N THR A 256 13.23 5.97 11.44
CA THR A 256 14.47 6.57 11.98
C THR A 256 15.60 5.53 11.93
N SER A 257 16.79 5.82 12.46
CA SER A 257 17.86 4.82 12.54
C SER A 257 17.46 3.56 13.34
N ASN A 258 16.61 3.72 14.36
CA ASN A 258 16.30 2.64 15.31
C ASN A 258 14.81 2.26 15.34
N GLU A 259 13.95 3.06 14.71
CA GLU A 259 12.50 2.91 14.83
C GLU A 259 11.85 2.66 13.46
N ARG A 260 10.88 1.75 13.47
CA ARG A 260 9.97 1.47 12.35
C ARG A 260 8.55 1.46 12.90
N LEU A 261 7.76 2.44 12.50
CA LEU A 261 6.36 2.56 12.92
C LEU A 261 5.46 2.66 11.69
N LEU A 262 4.34 1.96 11.75
CA LEU A 262 3.29 1.99 10.74
C LEU A 262 2.04 2.62 11.37
N VAL A 263 1.37 3.48 10.61
CA VAL A 263 0.21 4.25 11.08
C VAL A 263 -1.00 3.86 10.25
N TYR A 264 -2.07 3.45 10.92
CA TYR A 264 -3.33 3.04 10.32
C TYR A 264 -4.49 3.85 10.88
N PRO A 265 -5.63 3.91 10.18
CA PRO A 265 -6.89 4.32 10.80
C PRO A 265 -7.21 3.43 12.00
N PHE A 266 -7.72 4.03 13.06
CA PHE A 266 -8.19 3.29 14.23
C PHE A 266 -9.49 2.55 13.90
N MET A 267 -9.54 1.26 14.27
CA MET A 267 -10.72 0.39 14.09
C MET A 267 -11.43 0.23 15.44
N PRO A 268 -12.58 0.90 15.66
CA PRO A 268 -13.17 1.04 16.99
C PRO A 268 -13.79 -0.24 17.52
N ASN A 269 -14.21 -1.15 16.64
CA ASN A 269 -14.76 -2.45 17.01
C ASN A 269 -13.69 -3.56 17.12
N GLY A 270 -12.40 -3.19 17.06
CA GLY A 270 -11.28 -4.11 17.26
C GLY A 270 -11.17 -5.18 16.16
N SER A 271 -10.59 -6.33 16.51
CA SER A 271 -10.54 -7.49 15.62
C SER A 271 -11.76 -8.40 15.80
N VAL A 272 -12.06 -9.21 14.79
CA VAL A 272 -13.07 -10.27 14.89
C VAL A 272 -12.74 -11.22 16.04
N ALA A 273 -11.46 -11.54 16.26
CA ALA A 273 -11.05 -12.38 17.39
C ALA A 273 -11.36 -11.75 18.76
N ASP A 274 -11.36 -10.41 18.88
CA ASP A 274 -11.73 -9.73 20.12
C ASP A 274 -13.25 -9.81 20.33
N CYS A 275 -14.03 -9.53 19.30
CA CYS A 275 -15.49 -9.62 19.33
C CYS A 275 -15.99 -11.03 19.69
N LEU A 276 -15.34 -12.08 19.16
CA LEU A 276 -15.69 -13.46 19.47
C LEU A 276 -15.34 -13.87 20.92
N ARG A 277 -14.34 -13.23 21.55
CA ARG A 277 -13.96 -13.53 22.95
C ARG A 277 -14.79 -12.77 23.97
N GLU A 278 -15.11 -11.51 23.70
CA GLU A 278 -15.74 -10.60 24.67
C GLU A 278 -17.26 -10.78 24.76
N ASN A 279 -17.83 -11.83 24.14
CA ASN A 279 -19.27 -12.05 24.00
C ASN A 279 -20.01 -10.80 23.45
N GLN A 280 -19.31 -9.96 22.68
CA GLN A 280 -19.97 -8.92 21.91
C GLN A 280 -20.82 -9.64 20.87
N SER A 281 -22.14 -9.51 20.97
CA SER A 281 -23.11 -10.33 20.23
C SER A 281 -23.06 -10.04 18.72
N LEU A 282 -22.08 -10.62 18.03
CA LEU A 282 -22.10 -10.76 16.58
C LEU A 282 -23.14 -11.82 16.25
N ASN A 283 -24.33 -11.39 15.87
CA ASN A 283 -25.37 -12.28 15.36
C ASN A 283 -24.92 -12.92 14.04
N TRP A 284 -25.62 -13.98 13.64
CA TRP A 284 -25.31 -14.75 12.42
C TRP A 284 -25.13 -13.86 11.17
N SER A 285 -26.08 -12.96 10.93
CA SER A 285 -26.04 -12.06 9.76
C SER A 285 -24.77 -11.20 9.73
N LYS A 286 -24.39 -10.59 10.87
CA LYS A 286 -23.13 -9.83 10.96
C LYS A 286 -21.91 -10.70 10.70
N ARG A 287 -21.87 -11.93 11.23
CA ARG A 287 -20.76 -12.86 10.97
C ARG A 287 -20.61 -13.18 9.49
N MET A 288 -21.73 -13.39 8.79
CA MET A 288 -21.72 -13.66 7.34
C MET A 288 -21.33 -12.42 6.52
N GLN A 289 -21.76 -11.22 6.91
CA GLN A 289 -21.30 -9.97 6.30
C GLN A 289 -19.79 -9.75 6.49
N ILE A 290 -19.27 -10.05 7.69
CA ILE A 290 -17.83 -10.00 7.98
C ILE A 290 -17.07 -10.98 7.08
N ALA A 291 -17.54 -12.22 6.97
CA ALA A 291 -16.95 -13.22 6.07
C ALA A 291 -16.94 -12.74 4.61
N LEU A 292 -18.04 -12.16 4.15
CA LEU A 292 -18.18 -11.61 2.80
C LEU A 292 -17.22 -10.44 2.55
N GLY A 293 -17.11 -9.49 3.49
CA GLY A 293 -16.18 -8.36 3.40
C GLY A 293 -14.73 -8.83 3.34
N ALA A 294 -14.33 -9.76 4.22
CA ALA A 294 -13.00 -10.36 4.17
C ALA A 294 -12.74 -11.09 2.84
N ALA A 295 -13.72 -11.84 2.33
CA ALA A 295 -13.62 -12.54 1.05
C ALA A 295 -13.44 -11.58 -0.13
N ARG A 296 -14.15 -10.43 -0.13
CA ARG A 296 -14.00 -9.37 -1.14
C ARG A 296 -12.61 -8.73 -1.08
N GLY A 297 -12.06 -8.52 0.10
CA GLY A 297 -10.68 -8.07 0.27
C GLY A 297 -9.67 -9.03 -0.35
N LEU A 298 -9.76 -10.33 -0.05
CA LEU A 298 -8.86 -11.35 -0.62
C LEU A 298 -9.05 -11.53 -2.13
N LEU A 299 -10.29 -11.47 -2.63
CA LEU A 299 -10.59 -11.46 -4.06
C LEU A 299 -9.82 -10.35 -4.80
N TYR A 300 -9.84 -9.13 -4.23
CA TYR A 300 -9.09 -8.01 -4.80
C TYR A 300 -7.59 -8.33 -4.89
N LEU A 301 -6.99 -8.82 -3.80
CA LEU A 301 -5.56 -9.17 -3.74
C LEU A 301 -5.15 -10.25 -4.75
N HIS A 302 -5.99 -11.27 -4.93
CA HIS A 302 -5.66 -12.44 -5.75
C HIS A 302 -5.97 -12.27 -7.23
N GLU A 303 -7.05 -11.56 -7.55
CA GLU A 303 -7.61 -11.57 -8.91
C GLU A 303 -7.58 -10.19 -9.57
N GLN A 304 -7.50 -9.10 -8.80
CA GLN A 304 -7.57 -7.72 -9.32
C GLN A 304 -6.22 -6.97 -9.23
N CYS A 305 -5.36 -7.32 -8.27
CA CYS A 305 -3.99 -6.81 -8.24
C CYS A 305 -3.12 -7.40 -9.37
N ASN A 306 -2.09 -6.63 -9.77
CA ASN A 306 -1.04 -7.09 -10.67
C ASN A 306 0.31 -6.48 -10.27
N PRO A 307 1.27 -7.29 -9.78
CA PRO A 307 1.20 -8.74 -9.54
C PRO A 307 0.17 -9.12 -8.45
N LYS A 308 -0.18 -10.41 -8.35
CA LYS A 308 -1.08 -10.90 -7.30
C LYS A 308 -0.42 -10.71 -5.94
N ILE A 309 -1.21 -10.49 -4.90
CA ILE A 309 -0.71 -10.36 -3.53
C ILE A 309 -1.23 -11.54 -2.71
N ILE A 310 -0.34 -12.32 -2.11
CA ILE A 310 -0.67 -13.41 -1.19
C ILE A 310 -0.49 -12.91 0.23
N HIS A 311 -1.54 -12.92 1.04
CA HIS A 311 -1.56 -12.36 2.40
C HIS A 311 -0.77 -13.21 3.41
N ARG A 312 -0.93 -14.53 3.36
CA ARG A 312 -0.24 -15.54 4.18
C ARG A 312 -0.56 -15.57 5.69
N ASP A 313 -1.49 -14.75 6.17
CA ASP A 313 -1.88 -14.74 7.59
C ASP A 313 -3.36 -14.38 7.78
N VAL A 314 -4.23 -14.99 6.97
CA VAL A 314 -5.68 -14.80 7.08
C VAL A 314 -6.20 -15.52 8.32
N LYS A 315 -6.70 -14.76 9.31
CA LYS A 315 -7.24 -15.26 10.59
C LYS A 315 -8.12 -14.22 11.26
N ALA A 316 -8.97 -14.62 12.22
CA ALA A 316 -9.89 -13.70 12.90
C ALA A 316 -9.19 -12.50 13.59
N ALA A 317 -7.95 -12.66 14.06
CA ALA A 317 -7.19 -11.57 14.69
C ALA A 317 -6.71 -10.50 13.70
N ASN A 318 -6.64 -10.83 12.40
CA ASN A 318 -6.20 -9.92 11.35
C ASN A 318 -7.37 -9.35 10.52
N ILE A 319 -8.62 -9.69 10.87
CA ILE A 319 -9.81 -9.04 10.33
C ILE A 319 -10.26 -8.00 11.35
N LEU A 320 -10.11 -6.72 11.00
CA LEU A 320 -10.53 -5.60 11.83
C LEU A 320 -11.92 -5.12 11.43
N LEU A 321 -12.60 -4.47 12.36
CA LEU A 321 -13.97 -3.99 12.19
C LEU A 321 -14.03 -2.46 12.36
N ASP A 322 -14.55 -1.79 11.34
CA ASP A 322 -14.81 -0.35 11.39
C ASP A 322 -16.05 -0.02 12.23
N GLU A 323 -16.43 1.26 12.30
CA GLU A 323 -17.61 1.74 13.05
C GLU A 323 -18.92 1.03 12.68
N SER A 324 -19.06 0.62 11.42
CA SER A 324 -20.22 -0.09 10.86
C SER A 324 -20.17 -1.61 10.98
N TYR A 325 -19.14 -2.17 11.63
CA TYR A 325 -18.84 -3.62 11.62
C TYR A 325 -18.51 -4.16 10.23
N GLU A 326 -18.06 -3.32 9.30
CA GLU A 326 -17.54 -3.80 8.02
C GLU A 326 -16.14 -4.40 8.23
N ALA A 327 -15.90 -5.53 7.57
CA ALA A 327 -14.64 -6.24 7.69
C ALA A 327 -13.53 -5.60 6.85
N VAL A 328 -12.38 -5.41 7.49
CA VAL A 328 -11.18 -4.86 6.89
C VAL A 328 -10.01 -5.82 7.15
N VAL A 329 -9.47 -6.43 6.09
CA VAL A 329 -8.32 -7.33 6.17
C VAL A 329 -7.05 -6.52 6.46
N GLY A 330 -6.35 -6.82 7.55
CA GLY A 330 -5.14 -6.14 7.98
C GLY A 330 -3.96 -7.07 8.24
N ASP A 331 -2.84 -6.48 8.67
CA ASP A 331 -1.55 -7.13 8.93
C ASP A 331 -0.93 -7.82 7.70
N PHE A 332 -0.38 -7.00 6.80
CA PHE A 332 0.27 -7.46 5.58
C PHE A 332 1.76 -7.78 5.77
N GLY A 333 2.28 -7.80 6.99
CA GLY A 333 3.71 -7.99 7.24
C GLY A 333 4.29 -9.30 6.67
N LEU A 334 3.47 -10.30 6.39
CA LEU A 334 3.89 -11.56 5.77
C LEU A 334 3.58 -11.66 4.26
N ALA A 335 2.97 -10.63 3.67
CA ALA A 335 2.49 -10.67 2.31
C ALA A 335 3.62 -10.89 1.29
N LYS A 336 3.27 -11.46 0.13
CA LYS A 336 4.20 -11.66 -0.99
C LYS A 336 3.55 -11.41 -2.35
N LEU A 337 4.33 -10.89 -3.29
CA LEU A 337 3.92 -10.78 -4.70
C LEU A 337 4.07 -12.13 -5.39
N LEU A 338 3.12 -12.42 -6.27
CA LEU A 338 3.13 -13.58 -7.15
C LEU A 338 2.81 -13.11 -8.58
N ASP A 339 3.72 -13.35 -9.51
CA ASP A 339 3.46 -13.09 -10.93
C ASP A 339 2.30 -13.96 -11.41
N ARG A 340 1.43 -13.44 -12.29
CA ARG A 340 0.29 -14.20 -12.83
C ARG A 340 0.72 -15.44 -13.63
N ARG A 341 1.96 -15.47 -14.11
CA ARG A 341 2.55 -16.60 -14.84
C ARG A 341 2.96 -17.75 -13.92
N ASP A 342 3.20 -17.45 -12.65
CA ASP A 342 3.68 -18.41 -11.67
C ASP A 342 2.51 -19.09 -10.95
N SER A 343 2.67 -20.39 -10.66
CA SER A 343 1.69 -21.16 -9.88
C SER A 343 1.86 -20.99 -8.37
N HIS A 344 3.05 -20.61 -7.93
CA HIS A 344 3.40 -20.45 -6.52
C HIS A 344 4.63 -19.55 -6.35
N VAL A 345 4.82 -19.05 -5.14
CA VAL A 345 6.04 -18.40 -4.67
C VAL A 345 6.69 -19.28 -3.62
N THR A 346 7.95 -19.66 -3.83
CA THR A 346 8.73 -20.41 -2.84
C THR A 346 9.26 -19.44 -1.78
N THR A 347 8.84 -19.62 -0.53
CA THR A 347 9.20 -18.71 0.56
C THR A 347 9.18 -19.44 1.91
N ALA A 348 9.97 -18.96 2.87
CA ALA A 348 10.01 -19.53 4.21
C ALA A 348 8.60 -19.63 4.80
N VAL A 349 8.27 -20.77 5.39
CA VAL A 349 6.97 -21.03 6.02
C VAL A 349 6.78 -20.08 7.20
N ARG A 350 5.78 -19.21 7.10
CA ARG A 350 5.38 -18.23 8.14
C ARG A 350 3.87 -18.11 8.15
N GLY A 351 3.31 -17.73 9.30
CA GLY A 351 1.88 -17.59 9.52
C GLY A 351 1.45 -18.25 10.84
N THR A 352 0.15 -18.19 11.13
CA THR A 352 -0.40 -18.72 12.38
C THR A 352 -0.68 -20.22 12.33
N VAL A 353 -0.14 -20.98 13.28
CA VAL A 353 -0.36 -22.44 13.36
C VAL A 353 -1.86 -22.76 13.49
N GLY A 354 -2.37 -23.56 12.57
CA GLY A 354 -3.80 -23.88 12.43
C GLY A 354 -4.47 -23.24 11.21
N HIS A 355 -3.91 -22.13 10.71
CA HIS A 355 -4.38 -21.42 9.51
C HIS A 355 -3.49 -21.67 8.28
N ILE A 356 -2.30 -22.26 8.47
CA ILE A 356 -1.36 -22.59 7.39
C ILE A 356 -1.82 -23.84 6.64
N ALA A 357 -1.91 -23.71 5.32
CA ALA A 357 -2.26 -24.82 4.43
C ALA A 357 -1.22 -25.96 4.45
N PRO A 358 -1.66 -27.23 4.31
CA PRO A 358 -0.78 -28.40 4.44
C PRO A 358 0.31 -28.50 3.37
N GLU A 359 0.03 -28.11 2.13
CA GLU A 359 1.02 -28.05 1.05
C GLU A 359 2.10 -27.02 1.35
N TYR A 360 1.74 -25.92 2.00
CA TYR A 360 2.68 -24.86 2.30
C TYR A 360 3.62 -25.27 3.44
N LEU A 361 3.09 -25.94 4.46
CA LEU A 361 3.89 -26.55 5.54
C LEU A 361 4.90 -27.59 5.01
N SER A 362 4.51 -28.38 4.01
CA SER A 362 5.33 -29.49 3.50
C SER A 362 6.31 -29.08 2.41
N THR A 363 6.00 -28.07 1.59
CA THR A 363 6.80 -27.71 0.41
C THR A 363 7.45 -26.33 0.48
N GLY A 364 6.98 -25.44 1.38
CA GLY A 364 7.39 -24.03 1.37
C GLY A 364 6.87 -23.22 0.18
N GLN A 365 5.93 -23.77 -0.60
CA GLN A 365 5.31 -23.09 -1.73
C GLN A 365 3.99 -22.43 -1.29
N SER A 366 3.91 -21.10 -1.43
CA SER A 366 2.70 -20.33 -1.15
C SER A 366 2.02 -19.90 -2.46
N SER A 367 0.69 -19.83 -2.47
CA SER A 367 -0.11 -19.39 -3.63
C SER A 367 -1.39 -18.72 -3.16
N GLU A 368 -2.27 -18.25 -4.05
CA GLU A 368 -3.58 -17.75 -3.60
C GLU A 368 -4.39 -18.81 -2.84
N LYS A 369 -4.14 -20.10 -3.11
CA LYS A 369 -4.85 -21.21 -2.46
C LYS A 369 -4.46 -21.41 -1.01
N THR A 370 -3.31 -20.90 -0.56
CA THR A 370 -2.95 -20.94 0.87
C THR A 370 -3.79 -19.95 1.66
N ASP A 371 -4.07 -18.77 1.10
CA ASP A 371 -5.01 -17.81 1.67
C ASP A 371 -6.45 -18.34 1.66
N VAL A 372 -6.87 -19.05 0.61
CA VAL A 372 -8.20 -19.70 0.58
C VAL A 372 -8.35 -20.70 1.74
N TYR A 373 -7.32 -21.48 2.03
CA TYR A 373 -7.32 -22.38 3.19
C TYR A 373 -7.47 -21.60 4.51
N GLY A 374 -6.66 -20.55 4.70
CA GLY A 374 -6.76 -19.68 5.87
C GLY A 374 -8.14 -19.02 6.02
N PHE A 375 -8.75 -18.61 4.92
CA PHE A 375 -10.13 -18.10 4.89
C PHE A 375 -11.16 -19.15 5.33
N GLY A 376 -11.00 -20.41 4.90
CA GLY A 376 -11.86 -21.49 5.36
C GLY A 376 -11.80 -21.70 6.88
N ILE A 377 -10.60 -21.61 7.47
CA ILE A 377 -10.43 -21.66 8.93
C ILE A 377 -11.06 -20.44 9.60
N LEU A 378 -10.85 -19.22 9.07
CA LEU A 378 -11.52 -18.01 9.55
C LEU A 378 -13.05 -18.14 9.55
N LEU A 379 -13.63 -18.75 8.50
CA LEU A 379 -15.07 -18.98 8.42
C LEU A 379 -15.54 -19.95 9.51
N LEU A 380 -14.76 -20.99 9.84
CA LEU A 380 -15.05 -21.87 10.97
C LEU A 380 -14.93 -21.15 12.32
N GLU A 381 -13.96 -20.24 12.49
CA GLU A 381 -13.86 -19.40 13.70
C GLU A 381 -15.11 -18.53 13.86
N LEU A 382 -15.62 -17.95 12.78
CA LEU A 382 -16.87 -17.17 12.78
C LEU A 382 -18.08 -18.05 13.11
N ILE A 383 -18.22 -19.23 12.49
CA ILE A 383 -19.36 -20.13 12.74
C ILE A 383 -19.35 -20.62 14.20
N THR A 384 -18.19 -21.08 14.67
CA THR A 384 -18.08 -21.73 15.98
C THR A 384 -17.97 -20.75 17.15
N GLY A 385 -17.62 -19.49 16.88
CA GLY A 385 -17.29 -18.52 17.92
C GLY A 385 -16.02 -18.85 18.71
N GLN A 386 -15.34 -19.96 18.38
CA GLN A 386 -14.18 -20.42 19.12
C GLN A 386 -12.91 -19.99 18.39
N LYS A 387 -12.01 -19.31 19.10
CA LYS A 387 -10.63 -19.14 18.65
C LYS A 387 -10.02 -20.53 18.58
N THR A 388 -9.55 -20.95 17.40
CA THR A 388 -8.83 -22.24 17.16
C THR A 388 -8.32 -22.88 18.46
N PHE A 389 -9.16 -23.78 18.99
CA PHE A 389 -9.21 -24.21 20.39
C PHE A 389 -7.85 -24.26 21.09
N GLY A 390 -7.61 -23.26 21.95
CA GLY A 390 -6.41 -23.18 22.78
C GLY A 390 -6.54 -24.08 24.00
N ALA A 391 -5.85 -25.23 23.98
CA ALA A 391 -5.20 -25.95 25.09
C ALA A 391 -5.88 -26.07 26.48
N GLY A 392 -7.18 -25.79 26.64
CA GLY A 392 -7.89 -25.86 27.91
C GLY A 392 -9.17 -26.68 27.76
N ASN A 393 -9.19 -27.83 28.44
CA ASN A 393 -10.28 -28.79 28.59
C ASN A 393 -10.60 -29.69 27.39
N GLY A 394 -9.88 -30.82 27.33
CA GLY A 394 -10.45 -32.09 26.86
C GLY A 394 -10.32 -32.40 25.38
N HIS A 395 -9.19 -33.01 24.99
CA HIS A 395 -9.10 -34.00 23.92
C HIS A 395 -9.27 -33.60 22.43
N LEU A 396 -9.37 -32.31 22.05
CA LEU A 396 -9.35 -31.93 20.63
C LEU A 396 -8.02 -31.25 20.22
N GLN A 397 -7.02 -32.04 19.83
CA GLN A 397 -5.80 -31.56 19.16
C GLN A 397 -6.14 -30.76 17.90
N LYS A 398 -5.36 -29.71 17.60
CA LYS A 398 -5.56 -28.70 16.54
C LYS A 398 -5.76 -29.23 15.09
N GLY A 399 -5.56 -30.51 14.82
CA GLY A 399 -5.90 -31.17 13.55
C GLY A 399 -7.32 -31.76 13.50
N MET A 400 -7.99 -31.91 14.64
CA MET A 400 -9.29 -32.56 14.76
C MET A 400 -10.48 -31.63 14.54
N ILE A 401 -10.30 -30.31 14.41
CA ILE A 401 -11.45 -29.43 14.16
C ILE A 401 -12.06 -29.68 12.78
N LEU A 402 -11.22 -29.85 11.75
CA LEU A 402 -11.70 -30.15 10.40
C LEU A 402 -12.35 -31.52 10.35
N ASP A 403 -11.78 -32.50 11.03
CA ASP A 403 -12.35 -33.85 11.08
C ASP A 403 -13.65 -33.88 11.90
N TRP A 404 -13.71 -33.15 13.02
CA TRP A 404 -14.92 -32.97 13.80
C TRP A 404 -16.03 -32.28 13.01
N VAL A 405 -15.72 -31.18 12.31
CA VAL A 405 -16.68 -30.45 11.46
C VAL A 405 -17.16 -31.34 10.31
N LYS A 406 -16.27 -32.12 9.67
CA LYS A 406 -16.67 -33.11 8.65
C LYS A 406 -17.62 -34.16 9.22
N THR A 407 -17.32 -34.72 10.40
CA THR A 407 -18.20 -35.69 11.06
C THR A 407 -19.57 -35.08 11.37
N MET A 408 -19.61 -33.87 11.93
CA MET A 408 -20.88 -33.19 12.22
C MET A 408 -21.67 -32.87 10.94
N HIS A 409 -20.99 -32.53 9.84
CA HIS A 409 -21.59 -32.30 8.53
C HIS A 409 -22.17 -33.58 7.92
N GLU A 410 -21.45 -34.71 8.00
CA GLU A 410 -21.93 -36.02 7.56
C GLU A 410 -23.11 -36.53 8.41
N GLU A 411 -23.09 -36.28 9.71
CA GLU A 411 -24.17 -36.63 10.64
C GLU A 411 -25.38 -35.67 10.57
N LYS A 412 -25.29 -34.57 9.82
CA LYS A 412 -26.30 -33.50 9.76
C LYS A 412 -26.64 -32.88 11.12
N ARG A 413 -25.63 -32.73 11.97
CA ARG A 413 -25.73 -32.17 13.34
C ARG A 413 -24.97 -30.85 13.48
N LEU A 414 -25.15 -29.97 12.50
CA LEU A 414 -24.43 -28.71 12.38
C LEU A 414 -24.79 -27.70 13.48
N GLU A 415 -25.96 -27.84 14.09
CA GLU A 415 -26.44 -27.01 15.20
C GLU A 415 -25.51 -27.05 16.43
N VAL A 416 -24.70 -28.10 16.58
CA VAL A 416 -23.71 -28.23 17.66
C VAL A 416 -22.48 -27.35 17.41
N LEU A 417 -22.24 -26.94 16.17
CA LEU A 417 -21.09 -26.10 15.81
C LEU A 417 -21.32 -24.64 16.21
N VAL A 418 -22.55 -24.15 16.16
CA VAL A 418 -22.85 -22.74 16.44
C VAL A 418 -22.84 -22.51 17.95
N ASP A 419 -22.15 -21.47 18.39
CA ASP A 419 -22.20 -21.05 19.80
C ASP A 419 -23.64 -20.74 20.22
N LYS A 420 -23.93 -20.86 21.53
CA LYS A 420 -25.24 -20.56 22.10
C LYS A 420 -25.50 -19.04 22.08
N ASP A 421 -25.74 -18.49 20.89
CA ASP A 421 -26.24 -17.12 20.72
C ASP A 421 -27.63 -17.03 21.37
N PRO A 422 -27.82 -16.17 22.39
CA PRO A 422 -29.11 -16.00 23.06
C PRO A 422 -30.22 -15.47 22.13
N ASN A 423 -29.89 -14.95 20.93
CA ASN A 423 -30.86 -14.45 19.95
C ASN A 423 -31.14 -15.40 18.76
N GLY A 424 -30.43 -16.53 18.66
CA GLY A 424 -30.90 -17.78 18.05
C GLY A 424 -31.48 -17.81 16.62
N SER A 425 -31.41 -16.75 15.80
CA SER A 425 -31.96 -16.78 14.43
C SER A 425 -30.85 -16.95 13.39
N TYR A 426 -30.35 -18.17 13.23
CA TYR A 426 -29.62 -18.56 12.02
C TYR A 426 -30.51 -19.49 11.18
N ASN A 427 -30.39 -19.38 9.86
CA ASN A 427 -31.09 -20.27 8.95
C ASN A 427 -30.26 -21.56 8.81
N PRO A 428 -30.82 -22.76 9.07
CA PRO A 428 -30.09 -24.02 8.93
C PRO A 428 -29.49 -24.24 7.53
N VAL A 429 -30.14 -23.72 6.48
CA VAL A 429 -29.65 -23.81 5.10
C VAL A 429 -28.40 -22.94 4.93
N GLU A 430 -28.43 -21.70 5.42
CA GLU A 430 -27.27 -20.80 5.40
C GLU A 430 -26.10 -21.37 6.19
N LEU A 431 -26.38 -22.04 7.32
CA LEU A 431 -25.35 -22.72 8.12
C LEU A 431 -24.74 -23.89 7.35
N GLU A 432 -25.55 -24.73 6.71
CA GLU A 432 -25.09 -25.85 5.88
C GLU A 432 -24.22 -25.34 4.72
N ASP A 433 -24.66 -24.30 4.02
CA ASP A 433 -23.90 -23.68 2.93
C ASP A 433 -22.57 -23.07 3.42
N ALA A 434 -22.57 -22.38 4.57
CA ALA A 434 -21.37 -21.79 5.15
C ALA A 434 -20.35 -22.85 5.60
N VAL A 435 -20.81 -23.94 6.22
CA VAL A 435 -19.95 -25.07 6.63
C VAL A 435 -19.42 -25.80 5.40
N GLY A 436 -20.26 -26.05 4.39
CA GLY A 436 -19.85 -26.65 3.13
C GLY A 436 -18.79 -25.83 2.41
N LEU A 437 -18.96 -24.49 2.38
CA LEU A 437 -17.98 -23.57 1.83
C LEU A 437 -16.65 -23.62 2.60
N ALA A 438 -16.69 -23.63 3.93
CA ALA A 438 -15.50 -23.75 4.76
C ALA A 438 -14.73 -25.05 4.44
N LEU A 439 -15.43 -26.18 4.36
CA LEU A 439 -14.85 -27.48 4.04
C LEU A 439 -14.26 -27.55 2.62
N HIS A 440 -14.89 -26.87 1.64
CA HIS A 440 -14.34 -26.74 0.29
C HIS A 440 -13.07 -25.86 0.27
N CYS A 441 -13.03 -24.79 1.06
CA CYS A 441 -11.85 -23.93 1.21
C CYS A 441 -10.68 -24.67 1.88
N THR A 442 -10.95 -25.59 2.82
CA THR A 442 -9.92 -26.31 3.59
C THR A 442 -9.53 -27.67 3.01
N GLN A 443 -9.82 -27.96 1.74
CA GLN A 443 -9.40 -29.21 1.10
C GLN A 443 -7.89 -29.40 1.14
N SER A 444 -7.41 -30.64 1.35
CA SER A 444 -5.98 -30.92 1.42
C SER A 444 -5.25 -30.61 0.11
N LEU A 445 -5.92 -30.85 -1.02
CA LEU A 445 -5.36 -30.57 -2.35
C LEU A 445 -5.72 -29.13 -2.81
N PRO A 446 -4.73 -28.28 -3.14
CA PRO A 446 -4.98 -26.86 -3.47
C PRO A 446 -5.84 -26.62 -4.71
N ASN A 447 -5.78 -27.54 -5.68
CA ASN A 447 -6.56 -27.47 -6.93
C ASN A 447 -8.06 -27.68 -6.70
N LEU A 448 -8.46 -28.38 -5.63
CA LEU A 448 -9.86 -28.59 -5.26
C LEU A 448 -10.48 -27.39 -4.53
N ARG A 449 -9.65 -26.49 -3.98
CA ARG A 449 -10.14 -25.29 -3.31
C ARG A 449 -10.69 -24.30 -4.33
N PRO A 450 -11.81 -23.61 -4.03
CA PRO A 450 -12.35 -22.58 -4.90
C PRO A 450 -11.37 -21.40 -5.05
N LYS A 451 -11.63 -20.53 -6.03
CA LYS A 451 -11.05 -19.18 -6.05
C LYS A 451 -11.85 -18.27 -5.13
N MET A 452 -11.28 -17.17 -4.65
CA MET A 452 -12.01 -16.21 -3.82
C MET A 452 -13.22 -15.60 -4.53
N SER A 453 -13.21 -15.46 -5.86
CA SER A 453 -14.41 -15.08 -6.63
C SER A 453 -15.54 -16.09 -6.51
N GLY A 454 -15.23 -17.38 -6.42
CA GLY A 454 -16.22 -18.43 -6.14
C GLY A 454 -16.74 -18.36 -4.71
N VAL A 455 -15.85 -18.09 -3.75
CA VAL A 455 -16.20 -17.93 -2.33
C VAL A 455 -17.15 -16.75 -2.13
N VAL A 456 -16.85 -15.60 -2.74
CA VAL A 456 -17.70 -14.39 -2.67
C VAL A 456 -19.10 -14.68 -3.22
N LYS A 457 -19.23 -15.38 -4.35
CA LYS A 457 -20.55 -15.72 -4.93
C LYS A 457 -21.42 -16.54 -3.99
N VAL A 458 -20.83 -17.53 -3.30
CA VAL A 458 -21.57 -18.36 -2.33
C VAL A 458 -22.00 -17.50 -1.13
N LEU A 459 -21.09 -16.67 -0.60
CA LEU A 459 -21.39 -15.79 0.53
C LEU A 459 -22.41 -14.71 0.20
N GLU A 460 -22.47 -14.19 -1.04
CA GLU A 460 -23.51 -13.25 -1.48
C GLU A 460 -24.90 -13.90 -1.47
N GLY A 461 -24.99 -15.19 -1.77
CA GLY A 461 -26.21 -15.99 -1.62
C GLY A 461 -26.62 -16.14 -0.16
N ILE A 462 -25.68 -16.51 0.72
CA ILE A 462 -25.91 -16.68 2.16
C ILE A 462 -26.30 -15.35 2.83
N ALA A 463 -25.65 -14.25 2.44
CA ALA A 463 -25.86 -12.93 3.02
C ALA A 463 -27.09 -12.19 2.46
N GLY A 464 -27.87 -12.82 1.56
CA GLY A 464 -29.09 -12.25 0.99
C GLY A 464 -28.88 -11.10 -0.01
N LEU A 465 -27.68 -10.99 -0.60
CA LEU A 465 -27.33 -9.92 -1.55
C LEU A 465 -27.45 -10.35 -3.03
N ALA A 466 -27.92 -11.58 -3.29
CA ALA A 466 -27.98 -12.16 -4.64
C ALA A 466 -29.15 -11.67 -5.52
N GLU A 467 -29.99 -10.74 -5.06
CA GLU A 467 -31.03 -10.12 -5.89
C GLU A 467 -30.91 -8.59 -5.86
N HIS A 468 -30.22 -8.04 -6.87
CA HIS A 468 -30.52 -6.76 -7.55
C HIS A 468 -29.42 -6.48 -8.59
N THR A 469 -29.38 -7.29 -9.65
CA THR A 469 -28.78 -6.85 -10.91
C THR A 469 -29.90 -6.26 -11.77
N GLU A 470 -30.27 -5.01 -11.53
CA GLU A 470 -31.08 -4.25 -12.49
C GLU A 470 -30.16 -3.38 -13.36
N GLU A 471 -30.28 -3.60 -14.66
CA GLU A 471 -29.71 -2.78 -15.72
C GLU A 471 -30.16 -1.30 -15.63
N PRO A 472 -29.37 -0.36 -16.16
CA PRO A 472 -29.56 1.06 -15.92
C PRO A 472 -30.74 1.62 -16.74
N ARG A 473 -31.68 2.28 -16.07
CA ARG A 473 -32.61 3.23 -16.71
C ARG A 473 -32.53 4.59 -16.02
N GLY A 474 -32.02 5.55 -16.80
CA GLY A 474 -32.43 6.97 -16.91
C GLY A 474 -32.73 7.77 -15.64
N GLU A 475 -31.84 8.75 -15.39
CA GLU A 475 -32.13 10.15 -15.03
C GLU A 475 -33.23 10.46 -13.99
N ASN A 476 -32.82 10.92 -12.79
CA ASN A 476 -32.87 12.34 -12.39
C ASN A 476 -32.70 12.51 -10.87
N ASN A 477 -31.67 13.26 -10.50
CA ASN A 477 -31.60 14.04 -9.24
C ASN A 477 -32.60 15.22 -9.34
N PRO A 478 -33.05 15.90 -8.24
CA PRO A 478 -32.14 16.34 -7.16
C PRO A 478 -32.70 16.54 -5.73
N CYS A 479 -31.77 16.43 -4.76
CA CYS A 479 -31.55 17.30 -3.59
C CYS A 479 -32.57 17.37 -2.41
N GLY A 480 -32.04 17.21 -1.18
CA GLY A 480 -32.38 18.13 -0.08
C GLY A 480 -32.56 17.57 1.34
N ARG A 481 -31.64 17.97 2.24
CA ARG A 481 -31.78 18.24 3.70
C ARG A 481 -31.71 17.10 4.75
N SER A 482 -30.56 17.11 5.46
CA SER A 482 -30.36 17.47 6.88
C SER A 482 -31.37 17.00 7.94
N CYS A 483 -30.86 16.33 8.99
CA CYS A 483 -31.01 16.60 10.45
C CYS A 483 -30.13 15.58 11.22
N SER A 484 -29.02 15.93 11.89
CA SER A 484 -28.83 16.57 13.21
C SER A 484 -29.14 15.72 14.46
N PHE A 485 -28.03 15.27 15.08
CA PHE A 485 -27.67 15.33 16.51
C PHE A 485 -28.32 14.44 17.60
N SER A 486 -27.38 13.87 18.39
CA SER A 486 -27.38 13.80 19.88
C SER A 486 -28.21 12.69 20.54
N LYS A 487 -27.84 12.04 21.66
CA LYS A 487 -26.89 12.26 22.78
C LYS A 487 -26.92 10.96 23.62
N ASN A 488 -25.79 10.38 24.04
CA ASN A 488 -25.13 10.50 25.36
C ASN A 488 -25.38 9.35 26.37
N TYR A 489 -24.34 9.18 27.20
CA TYR A 489 -24.24 8.58 28.54
C TYR A 489 -24.19 7.06 28.63
N ASP A 490 -23.38 6.41 29.47
CA ASP A 490 -22.14 6.74 30.19
C ASP A 490 -21.67 5.47 30.92
N ASN A 491 -20.39 5.48 31.30
CA ASN A 491 -19.81 4.86 32.50
C ASN A 491 -19.66 3.34 32.69
N SER A 492 -18.39 2.94 32.58
CA SER A 492 -17.53 2.36 33.63
C SER A 492 -17.86 0.96 34.20
N LEU A 493 -16.90 0.04 34.12
CA LEU A 493 -16.03 -0.29 35.26
C LEU A 493 -14.89 -1.23 34.82
N GLU A 494 -13.71 -0.98 35.40
CA GLU A 494 -12.46 -1.70 35.27
C GLU A 494 -12.56 -3.12 35.85
N GLU A 495 -11.85 -4.10 35.28
CA GLU A 495 -10.78 -4.79 36.01
C GLU A 495 -9.95 -5.72 35.11
N SER A 496 -8.68 -5.78 35.48
CA SER A 496 -7.52 -6.36 34.81
C SER A 496 -7.44 -7.89 34.81
N SER A 497 -6.89 -8.49 33.74
CA SER A 497 -6.25 -9.81 33.86
C SER A 497 -5.15 -10.08 32.82
N PHE A 498 -3.93 -10.19 33.34
CA PHE A 498 -2.80 -11.06 32.97
C PHE A 498 -2.75 -11.65 31.54
N ILE A 499 -1.78 -11.16 30.76
CA ILE A 499 -1.39 -11.66 29.45
C ILE A 499 -0.39 -12.81 29.62
N ILE A 500 -0.70 -13.98 29.06
CA ILE A 500 0.24 -15.09 28.84
C ILE A 500 0.54 -15.15 27.34
N GLU A 501 1.83 -15.12 27.00
CA GLU A 501 2.38 -15.08 25.64
C GLU A 501 2.09 -16.36 24.83
N ALA A 502 1.85 -16.17 23.52
CA ALA A 502 1.88 -17.25 22.54
C ALA A 502 3.29 -17.34 21.93
N MET A 503 3.93 -18.50 22.07
CA MET A 503 5.19 -18.85 21.41
C MET A 503 4.93 -19.25 19.95
N GLU A 504 5.60 -18.60 19.01
CA GLU A 504 5.68 -19.02 17.60
C GLU A 504 7.06 -19.59 17.27
N LEU A 505 7.05 -20.64 16.44
CA LEU A 505 8.20 -21.45 16.09
C LEU A 505 9.07 -20.72 15.05
N SER A 506 10.19 -20.16 15.50
CA SER A 506 11.33 -19.87 14.62
C SER A 506 12.08 -21.18 14.33
N GLY A 507 11.93 -21.72 13.11
CA GLY A 507 12.78 -22.81 12.62
C GLY A 507 14.22 -22.35 12.32
N PRO A 508 15.21 -23.26 12.33
CA PRO A 508 16.63 -22.92 12.36
C PRO A 508 17.18 -22.43 11.00
N ARG A 509 18.32 -21.73 11.12
CA ARG A 509 19.10 -20.98 10.11
C ARG A 509 19.33 -21.65 8.77
#